data_AF-A0A814Z9E7-F1
#
_entry.id   AF-A0A814Z9E7-F1
#
_cell.length_a   1.000
_cell.length_b   1.000
_cell.length_c   1.000
_cell.angle_alpha   90.00
_cell.angle_beta   90.00
_cell.angle_gamma   90.00
#
_symmetry.space_group_name_H-M   'P 1'
#
loop_
_entity.id
_entity.type
_entity.pdbx_description
1 polymer ?
#
loop_
_entity_poly.entity_id
_entity_poly.type
_entity_poly.pdbx_seq_one_letter_code
_entity_poly.pdbx_strand_id
1 'polypeptide(L)'
;MISTGVEVSSEPPFEMRDISDGFMKRLPEWLREELKPIDQRKDSVIINSAHRFWIEAGQITYEYHFGKKNNLITYYLSDKPMCVKKQFMQYDEQGNLIDDLSKLDDDHSPEAQFIQRVIELGVLVLFIRSTFENIQKYLNNIRIKIDPVNDYLQRIRNQISYPCATDQEIDKIVNSVLSDQNISYSAVSYEQMNELKTKIRSQLIEADETNLNKIVEAICEACRGSHHMDMLKDWCQIG
;
A
#
# COMPACT_ATOMS: atom_id res chain seq x y z
N MET A 1 25.90 14.05 -4.78
CA MET A 1 26.52 15.39 -4.78
C MET A 1 26.29 15.98 -6.17
N ILE A 2 25.12 16.57 -6.42
CA ILE A 2 24.64 16.83 -7.80
C ILE A 2 25.44 17.96 -8.49
N SER A 3 26.00 18.89 -7.72
CA SER A 3 26.75 20.05 -8.22
C SER A 3 28.17 19.76 -8.70
N THR A 4 28.72 18.57 -8.43
CA THR A 4 30.11 18.20 -8.78
C THR A 4 30.20 17.29 -10.02
N GLY A 5 29.09 17.07 -10.73
CA GLY A 5 29.05 16.17 -11.88
C GLY A 5 29.08 14.68 -11.52
N VAL A 6 29.01 14.33 -10.23
CA VAL A 6 29.10 12.94 -9.76
C VAL A 6 28.00 12.60 -8.75
N GLU A 7 27.22 11.59 -9.07
CA GLU A 7 26.27 10.98 -8.13
C GLU A 7 26.97 9.96 -7.24
N VAL A 8 26.55 9.89 -5.97
CA VAL A 8 27.09 8.92 -5.01
C VAL A 8 25.93 8.07 -4.53
N SER A 9 26.05 6.75 -4.63
CA SER A 9 25.05 5.81 -4.09
C SER A 9 24.77 6.09 -2.62
N SER A 10 23.52 5.94 -2.18
CA SER A 10 23.16 6.02 -0.75
C SER A 10 23.49 4.73 0.01
N GLU A 11 23.84 3.65 -0.70
CA GLU A 11 24.16 2.35 -0.14
C GLU A 11 25.64 2.00 -0.34
N PRO A 12 26.28 1.35 0.65
CA PRO A 12 27.64 0.84 0.50
C PRO A 12 27.72 -0.13 -0.69
N PRO A 13 28.77 -0.08 -1.52
CA PRO A 13 30.06 0.57 -1.30
C PRO A 13 30.14 2.06 -1.72
N PHE A 14 29.02 2.78 -1.83
CA PHE A 14 28.96 4.21 -2.19
C PHE A 14 29.59 4.52 -3.54
N GLU A 15 29.27 3.70 -4.54
CA GLU A 15 29.76 3.88 -5.91
C GLU A 15 29.50 5.30 -6.42
N MET A 16 30.52 5.87 -7.04
CA MET A 16 30.44 7.14 -7.76
C MET A 16 30.02 6.85 -9.20
N ARG A 17 29.03 7.59 -9.70
CA ARG A 17 28.53 7.46 -11.07
C ARG A 17 28.43 8.84 -11.71
N ASP A 18 28.60 8.90 -13.02
CA ASP A 18 28.40 10.14 -13.76
C ASP A 18 26.92 10.59 -13.67
N ILE A 19 26.69 11.89 -13.51
CA ILE A 19 25.33 12.46 -13.45
C ILE A 19 24.51 12.17 -14.72
N SER A 20 25.13 11.88 -15.86
CA SER A 20 24.43 11.57 -17.11
C SER A 20 23.69 10.24 -17.11
N ASP A 21 24.01 9.33 -16.19
CA ASP A 21 23.50 7.95 -16.19
C ASP A 21 22.51 7.63 -15.05
N GLY A 22 22.39 8.51 -14.06
CA GLY A 22 21.69 8.22 -12.80
C GLY A 22 20.38 8.97 -12.56
N PHE A 23 20.24 9.51 -11.34
CA PHE A 23 19.10 10.27 -10.87
C PHE A 23 18.81 11.49 -11.78
N MET A 24 19.85 12.23 -12.16
CA MET A 24 19.74 13.44 -13.00
C MET A 24 19.14 13.15 -14.39
N LYS A 25 19.41 11.98 -14.99
CA LYS A 25 18.78 11.54 -16.25
C LYS A 25 17.27 11.35 -16.14
N ARG A 26 16.78 11.00 -14.94
CA ARG A 26 15.35 10.75 -14.69
C ARG A 26 14.58 12.02 -14.34
N LEU A 27 15.28 13.11 -14.05
CA LEU A 27 14.63 14.39 -13.76
C LEU A 27 14.03 14.98 -15.04
N PRO A 28 12.88 15.67 -14.93
CA PRO A 28 12.35 16.51 -15.99
C PRO A 28 13.38 17.54 -16.48
N GLU A 29 13.33 17.87 -17.77
CA GLU A 29 14.34 18.71 -18.42
C GLU A 29 14.55 20.05 -17.72
N TRP A 30 13.47 20.72 -17.33
CA TRP A 30 13.54 21.99 -16.59
C TRP A 30 14.31 21.88 -15.28
N LEU A 31 14.14 20.77 -14.53
CA LEU A 31 14.81 20.57 -13.25
C LEU A 31 16.27 20.13 -13.44
N ARG A 32 16.54 19.41 -14.53
CA ARG A 32 17.90 19.02 -14.92
C ARG A 32 18.74 20.25 -15.27
N GLU A 33 18.17 21.21 -16.00
CA GLU A 33 18.83 22.49 -16.32
C GLU A 33 19.20 23.28 -15.05
N GLU A 34 18.28 23.38 -14.09
CA GLU A 34 18.52 24.07 -12.81
C GLU A 34 19.56 23.40 -11.92
N LEU A 35 19.73 22.09 -12.07
CA LEU A 35 20.64 21.27 -11.26
C LEU A 35 21.95 20.94 -11.97
N LYS A 36 22.20 21.48 -13.17
CA LYS A 36 23.47 21.28 -13.89
C LYS A 36 24.67 21.71 -13.03
N PRO A 37 25.81 21.00 -13.15
CA PRO A 37 27.09 21.48 -12.63
C PRO A 37 27.34 22.94 -13.04
N ILE A 38 27.93 23.72 -12.14
CA ILE A 38 28.07 25.17 -12.29
C ILE A 38 28.83 25.52 -13.58
N ASP A 39 29.87 24.75 -13.90
CA ASP A 39 30.71 24.83 -15.10
C ASP A 39 29.94 24.62 -16.42
N GLN A 40 28.75 24.02 -16.36
CA GLN A 40 27.92 23.73 -17.52
C GLN A 40 26.76 24.72 -17.71
N ARG A 41 26.65 25.74 -16.85
CA ARG A 41 25.60 26.77 -16.92
C ARG A 41 26.05 27.92 -17.83
N LYS A 42 25.24 28.25 -18.84
CA LYS A 42 25.53 29.22 -19.91
C LYS A 42 25.86 30.65 -19.42
N ASP A 43 25.43 31.01 -18.20
CA ASP A 43 25.59 32.36 -17.63
C ASP A 43 26.50 32.39 -16.38
N SER A 44 27.29 31.34 -16.13
CA SER A 44 28.14 31.25 -14.94
C SER A 44 29.42 32.10 -15.08
N VAL A 45 29.31 33.39 -14.77
CA VAL A 45 30.45 34.33 -14.66
C VAL A 45 31.32 34.06 -13.41
N ILE A 46 30.95 33.07 -12.59
CA ILE A 46 31.58 32.81 -11.30
C ILE A 46 32.80 31.89 -11.46
N ILE A 47 33.87 32.45 -12.01
CA ILE A 47 35.19 31.85 -11.99
C ILE A 47 35.79 32.21 -10.62
N ASN A 48 36.04 31.20 -9.77
CA ASN A 48 36.70 31.28 -8.45
C ASN A 48 35.84 31.41 -7.18
N SER A 49 34.55 31.01 -7.19
CA SER A 49 33.85 30.85 -5.90
C SER A 49 32.87 29.68 -5.88
N ALA A 50 32.58 29.20 -4.69
CA ALA A 50 31.69 28.08 -4.43
C ALA A 50 30.82 28.35 -3.20
N HIS A 51 29.72 27.61 -3.07
CA HIS A 51 28.93 27.57 -1.85
C HIS A 51 28.98 26.16 -1.25
N ARG A 52 29.28 26.09 0.04
CA ARG A 52 29.14 24.87 0.82
C ARG A 52 27.80 24.88 1.54
N PHE A 53 27.07 23.79 1.44
CA PHE A 53 25.83 23.55 2.19
C PHE A 53 26.01 22.35 3.11
N TRP A 54 25.48 22.43 4.33
CA TRP A 54 25.41 21.27 5.22
C TRP A 54 24.15 21.33 6.08
N ILE A 55 23.70 20.17 6.53
CA ILE A 55 22.59 20.07 7.47
C ILE A 55 23.21 20.06 8.87
N GLU A 56 22.87 21.08 9.65
CA GLU A 56 23.25 21.16 11.05
C GLU A 56 22.06 20.78 11.91
N ALA A 57 22.30 19.80 12.76
CA ALA A 57 21.30 19.27 13.65
C ALA A 57 21.44 20.00 14.99
N GLY A 58 20.45 20.83 15.34
CA GLY A 58 20.45 21.65 16.55
C GLY A 58 20.41 20.84 17.84
N GLN A 59 20.47 21.54 18.98
CA GLN A 59 20.47 20.89 20.28
C GLN A 59 19.16 20.13 20.53
N ILE A 60 19.24 18.83 20.86
CA ILE A 60 18.10 18.06 21.34
C ILE A 60 17.87 18.47 22.79
N THR A 61 16.70 19.04 23.09
CA THR A 61 16.29 19.21 24.48
C THR A 61 15.57 17.94 24.93
N TYR A 62 15.62 17.67 26.23
CA TYR A 62 14.92 16.53 26.79
C TYR A 62 14.27 16.90 28.11
N GLU A 63 13.11 16.30 28.36
CA GLU A 63 12.44 16.30 29.64
C GLU A 63 12.51 14.88 30.22
N TYR A 64 12.56 14.73 31.54
CA TYR A 64 12.50 13.41 32.16
C TYR A 64 11.48 13.37 33.28
N HIS A 65 10.79 12.24 33.38
CA HIS A 65 9.81 11.98 34.43
C HIS A 65 10.20 10.74 35.22
N PHE A 66 10.18 10.88 36.55
CA PHE A 66 10.43 9.76 37.47
C PHE A 66 9.12 9.08 37.85
N GLY A 67 8.94 7.84 37.41
CA GLY A 67 7.79 7.02 37.75
C GLY A 67 7.90 6.46 39.18
N LYS A 68 7.28 7.15 40.15
CA LYS A 68 7.31 6.76 41.59
C LYS A 68 6.89 5.32 41.90
N LYS A 69 6.08 4.68 41.05
CA LYS A 69 5.62 3.29 41.27
C LYS A 69 6.60 2.21 40.79
N ASN A 70 7.42 2.50 39.78
CA ASN A 70 8.16 1.47 39.06
C ASN A 70 9.68 1.72 39.03
N ASN A 71 10.18 2.77 39.69
CA ASN A 71 11.57 3.23 39.61
C ASN A 71 12.09 3.43 38.17
N LEU A 72 11.18 3.67 37.23
CA LEU A 72 11.50 3.92 35.83
C LEU A 72 11.68 5.43 35.60
N ILE A 73 12.75 5.79 34.89
CA ILE A 73 12.97 7.13 34.37
C ILE A 73 12.58 7.11 32.90
N THR A 74 11.64 7.96 32.51
CA THR A 74 11.25 8.13 31.12
C THR A 74 11.80 9.45 30.61
N TYR A 75 12.60 9.40 29.54
CA TYR A 75 13.10 10.57 28.83
C TYR A 75 12.21 10.87 27.63
N TYR A 76 11.76 12.11 27.51
CA TYR A 76 11.04 12.65 26.36
C TYR A 76 12.01 13.56 25.62
N LEU A 77 12.44 13.14 24.44
CA LEU A 77 13.30 13.93 23.57
C LEU A 77 12.41 14.88 22.76
N SER A 78 12.74 16.16 22.73
CA SER A 78 12.08 17.10 21.84
C SER A 78 12.42 16.80 20.38
N ASP A 79 11.61 17.33 19.46
CA ASP A 79 11.99 17.38 18.05
C ASP A 79 13.32 18.12 17.90
N LYS A 80 14.24 17.55 17.09
CA LYS A 80 15.53 18.15 16.82
C LYS A 80 15.37 19.18 15.70
N PRO A 81 15.55 20.48 15.96
CA PRO A 81 15.51 21.46 14.87
C PRO A 81 16.70 21.18 13.95
N MET A 82 16.41 20.76 12.71
CA MET A 82 17.42 20.66 11.66
C MET A 82 17.39 21.94 10.85
N CYS A 83 18.56 22.52 10.60
CA CYS A 83 18.70 23.67 9.73
C CYS A 83 19.72 23.36 8.63
N VAL A 84 19.50 23.94 7.46
CA VAL A 84 20.49 23.89 6.38
C VAL A 84 21.30 25.18 6.50
N LYS A 85 22.61 25.04 6.63
CA LYS A 85 23.56 26.15 6.65
C LYS A 85 24.18 26.31 5.27
N LYS A 86 24.58 27.54 4.93
CA LYS A 86 25.39 27.85 3.76
C LYS A 86 26.65 28.62 4.18
N GLN A 87 27.72 28.47 3.41
CA GLN A 87 28.94 29.24 3.54
C GLN A 87 29.49 29.57 2.16
N PHE A 88 29.75 30.85 1.91
CA PHE A 88 30.46 31.28 0.70
C PHE A 88 31.94 30.93 0.82
N MET A 89 32.51 30.41 -0.26
CA MET A 89 33.92 30.04 -0.33
C MET A 89 34.57 30.65 -1.57
N GLN A 90 35.84 31.03 -1.46
CA GLN A 90 36.66 31.58 -2.53
C GLN A 90 38.01 30.87 -2.60
N TYR A 91 38.64 30.88 -3.77
CA TYR A 91 40.01 30.36 -3.90
C TYR A 91 41.01 31.39 -3.37
N ASP A 92 41.94 30.94 -2.54
CA ASP A 92 43.12 31.72 -2.14
C ASP A 92 44.16 31.80 -3.28
N GLU A 93 45.23 32.56 -3.06
CA GLU A 93 46.32 32.71 -4.04
C GLU A 93 47.06 31.39 -4.34
N GLN A 94 46.94 30.40 -3.46
CA GLN A 94 47.52 29.07 -3.59
C GLN A 94 46.56 28.08 -4.28
N GLY A 95 45.35 28.52 -4.66
CA GLY A 95 44.33 27.69 -5.28
C GLY A 95 43.58 26.77 -4.31
N ASN A 96 43.61 27.03 -3.01
CA ASN A 96 42.78 26.33 -2.04
C ASN A 96 41.45 27.06 -1.81
N LEU A 97 40.39 26.29 -1.60
CA LEU A 97 39.07 26.85 -1.32
C LEU A 97 38.94 27.17 0.18
N ILE A 98 38.81 28.46 0.52
CA ILE A 98 38.68 28.98 1.89
C ILE A 98 37.32 29.67 2.11
N ASP A 99 36.84 29.70 3.35
CA ASP A 99 35.61 30.39 3.71
C ASP A 99 35.79 31.91 3.55
N ASP A 100 34.89 32.55 2.81
CA ASP A 100 34.88 34.01 2.66
C ASP A 100 33.99 34.62 3.76
N LEU A 101 34.62 34.95 4.88
CA LEU A 101 33.93 35.59 6.02
C LEU A 101 33.52 37.04 5.74
N SER A 102 33.98 37.64 4.64
CA SER A 102 33.66 39.03 4.28
C SER A 102 32.28 39.17 3.63
N LYS A 103 31.75 38.09 3.06
CA LYS A 103 30.38 38.03 2.56
C LYS A 103 29.45 37.61 3.69
N LEU A 104 28.66 38.57 4.16
CA LEU A 104 27.56 38.30 5.05
C LEU A 104 26.54 37.39 4.37
N ASP A 105 25.95 36.51 5.18
CA ASP A 105 24.92 35.57 4.79
C ASP A 105 23.69 36.37 4.32
N ASP A 106 23.55 36.61 3.01
CA ASP A 106 22.39 37.29 2.45
C ASP A 106 21.23 36.28 2.35
N ASP A 107 20.25 36.44 3.23
CA ASP A 107 19.02 35.64 3.29
C ASP A 107 18.14 35.82 2.04
N HIS A 108 18.44 36.77 1.15
CA HIS A 108 17.74 36.96 -0.11
C HIS A 108 18.48 36.39 -1.34
N SER A 109 19.69 35.83 -1.16
CA SER A 109 20.45 35.27 -2.27
C SER A 109 19.71 34.09 -2.94
N PRO A 110 19.96 33.80 -4.23
CA PRO A 110 19.41 32.63 -4.91
C PRO A 110 19.65 31.32 -4.16
N GLU A 111 20.79 31.20 -3.47
CA GLU A 111 21.15 30.06 -2.63
C GLU A 111 20.31 29.98 -1.34
N ALA A 112 19.96 31.11 -0.71
CA ALA A 112 19.01 31.11 0.40
C ALA A 112 17.62 30.67 -0.06
N GLN A 113 17.18 31.14 -1.24
CA GLN A 113 15.91 30.71 -1.83
C GLN A 113 15.93 29.20 -2.15
N PHE A 114 17.04 28.68 -2.66
CA PHE A 114 17.22 27.24 -2.86
C PHE A 114 17.07 26.45 -1.56
N ILE A 115 17.74 26.88 -0.49
CA ILE A 115 17.63 26.26 0.84
C ILE A 115 16.17 26.27 1.33
N GLN A 116 15.50 27.42 1.22
CA GLN A 116 14.10 27.53 1.63
C GLN A 116 13.22 26.52 0.88
N ARG A 117 13.39 26.40 -0.44
CA ARG A 117 12.64 25.42 -1.26
C ARG A 117 12.95 23.99 -0.89
N VAL A 118 14.20 23.66 -0.59
CA VAL A 118 14.59 22.31 -0.14
C VAL A 118 13.97 21.98 1.21
N ILE A 119 13.93 22.93 2.14
CA ILE A 119 13.26 22.76 3.44
C ILE A 119 11.75 22.56 3.24
N GLU A 120 11.10 23.39 2.43
CA GLU A 120 9.67 23.27 2.09
C GLU A 120 9.34 21.88 1.51
N LEU A 121 10.15 21.40 0.56
CA LEU A 121 10.01 20.07 -0.03
C LEU A 121 10.25 18.95 1.01
N GLY A 122 11.24 19.10 1.88
CA GLY A 122 11.50 18.16 2.96
C GLY A 122 10.31 18.02 3.91
N VAL A 123 9.70 19.15 4.30
CA VAL A 123 8.48 19.17 5.12
C VAL A 123 7.33 18.46 4.42
N LEU A 124 7.13 18.70 3.13
CA LEU A 124 6.11 18.02 2.33
C LEU A 124 6.35 16.50 2.27
N VAL A 125 7.59 16.06 2.07
CA VAL A 125 7.93 14.62 2.05
C VAL A 125 7.67 13.97 3.40
N LEU A 126 8.03 14.63 4.51
CA LEU A 126 7.75 14.13 5.86
C LEU A 126 6.24 14.05 6.12
N PHE A 127 5.47 15.04 5.68
CA PHE A 127 4.02 15.03 5.78
C PHE A 127 3.41 13.87 4.97
N ILE A 128 3.86 13.67 3.72
CA ILE A 128 3.40 12.56 2.87
C ILE A 128 3.74 11.21 3.51
N ARG A 129 4.96 11.06 4.04
CA ARG A 129 5.39 9.84 4.72
C ARG A 129 4.56 9.56 5.96
N SER A 130 4.36 10.55 6.83
CA SER A 130 3.51 10.43 8.02
C SER A 130 2.07 10.07 7.65
N THR A 131 1.53 10.72 6.61
CA THR A 131 0.18 10.41 6.10
C THR A 131 0.11 8.98 5.58
N PHE A 132 1.12 8.53 4.83
CA PHE A 132 1.19 7.17 4.32
C PHE A 132 1.32 6.13 5.45
N GLU A 133 2.17 6.37 6.46
CA GLU A 133 2.31 5.50 7.63
C GLU A 133 1.01 5.41 8.43
N ASN A 134 0.30 6.54 8.59
CA ASN A 134 -1.01 6.58 9.21
C ASN A 134 -2.05 5.81 8.39
N ILE A 135 -2.11 6.01 7.07
CA ILE A 135 -2.99 5.25 6.17
C ILE A 135 -2.69 3.75 6.24
N GLN A 136 -1.42 3.34 6.22
CA GLN A 136 -1.01 1.94 6.40
C GLN A 136 -1.50 1.36 7.73
N LYS A 137 -1.38 2.12 8.82
CA LYS A 137 -1.90 1.72 10.13
C LYS A 137 -3.43 1.58 10.12
N TYR A 138 -4.14 2.50 9.49
CA TYR A 138 -5.59 2.40 9.31
C TYR A 138 -5.99 1.22 8.43
N LEU A 139 -5.31 0.98 7.31
CA LEU A 139 -5.56 -0.18 6.43
C LEU A 139 -5.29 -1.50 7.14
N ASN A 140 -4.26 -1.58 7.99
CA ASN A 140 -3.99 -2.76 8.81
C ASN A 140 -5.07 -2.99 9.88
N ASN A 141 -5.72 -1.92 10.37
CA ASN A 141 -6.85 -2.01 11.30
C ASN A 141 -8.20 -2.28 10.58
N ILE A 142 -8.33 -1.82 9.34
CA ILE A 142 -9.50 -2.06 8.45
C ILE A 142 -9.38 -3.42 7.75
N ARG A 143 -8.24 -4.12 7.88
CA ARG A 143 -8.13 -5.53 7.53
C ARG A 143 -9.16 -6.27 8.38
N ILE A 144 -10.38 -6.36 7.84
CA ILE A 144 -11.48 -7.17 8.33
C ILE A 144 -10.78 -8.49 8.62
N LYS A 145 -10.69 -8.86 9.91
CA LYS A 145 -10.11 -10.15 10.25
C LYS A 145 -10.83 -11.14 9.34
N ILE A 146 -10.09 -11.82 8.48
CA ILE A 146 -10.72 -12.74 7.52
C ILE A 146 -11.27 -13.94 8.33
N ASP A 147 -10.71 -14.19 9.52
CA ASP A 147 -11.06 -15.30 10.40
C ASP A 147 -12.55 -15.33 10.82
N PRO A 148 -13.20 -14.25 11.30
CA PRO A 148 -14.62 -14.28 11.64
C PRO A 148 -15.53 -14.45 10.43
N VAL A 149 -15.12 -13.95 9.25
CA VAL A 149 -15.87 -14.15 8.00
C VAL A 149 -15.78 -15.61 7.56
N ASN A 150 -14.59 -16.20 7.58
CA ASN A 150 -14.38 -17.61 7.29
C ASN A 150 -15.11 -18.52 8.29
N ASP A 151 -15.08 -18.21 9.59
CA ASP A 151 -15.83 -18.96 10.61
C ASP A 151 -17.34 -18.89 10.36
N TYR A 152 -17.86 -17.73 9.98
CA TYR A 152 -19.27 -17.56 9.66
C TYR A 152 -19.66 -18.32 8.39
N LEU A 153 -18.85 -18.24 7.34
CA LEU A 153 -19.07 -18.98 6.09
C LEU A 153 -18.96 -20.50 6.30
N GLN A 154 -18.03 -20.97 7.13
CA GLN A 154 -17.91 -22.39 7.51
C GLN A 154 -19.12 -22.87 8.33
N ARG A 155 -19.67 -22.04 9.20
CA ARG A 155 -20.92 -22.36 9.92
C ARG A 155 -22.10 -22.47 8.96
N ILE A 156 -22.22 -21.56 7.99
CA ILE A 156 -23.26 -21.64 6.94
C ILE A 156 -23.08 -22.93 6.13
N ARG A 157 -21.85 -23.23 5.69
CA ARG A 157 -21.53 -24.46 4.95
C ARG A 157 -21.95 -25.71 5.73
N ASN A 158 -21.61 -25.79 7.02
CA ASN A 158 -21.92 -26.96 7.85
C ASN A 158 -23.42 -27.08 8.19
N GLN A 159 -24.21 -26.01 8.01
CA GLN A 159 -25.67 -26.04 8.16
C GLN A 159 -26.39 -26.45 6.88
N ILE A 160 -25.71 -26.42 5.73
CA ILE A 160 -26.26 -26.78 4.43
C ILE A 160 -25.73 -28.16 4.04
N SER A 161 -26.58 -29.18 4.15
CA SER A 161 -26.27 -30.52 3.63
C SER A 161 -26.66 -30.55 2.15
N TYR A 162 -25.66 -30.60 1.26
CA TYR A 162 -25.87 -30.66 -0.18
C TYR A 162 -25.38 -32.00 -0.76
N PRO A 163 -26.06 -32.59 -1.76
CA PRO A 163 -27.33 -32.16 -2.37
C PRO A 163 -28.55 -32.40 -1.47
N CYS A 164 -29.53 -31.47 -1.51
CA CYS A 164 -30.83 -31.57 -0.84
C CYS A 164 -31.79 -32.60 -1.48
N ALA A 165 -31.31 -33.39 -2.45
CA ALA A 165 -32.09 -34.34 -3.23
C ALA A 165 -31.70 -35.77 -2.84
N THR A 166 -31.86 -36.12 -1.57
CA THR A 166 -31.69 -37.52 -1.15
C THR A 166 -32.76 -38.39 -1.78
N ASP A 167 -32.48 -39.68 -1.99
CA ASP A 167 -33.47 -40.62 -2.54
C ASP A 167 -34.77 -40.65 -1.73
N GLN A 168 -34.67 -40.46 -0.41
CA GLN A 168 -35.82 -40.40 0.48
C GLN A 168 -36.69 -39.16 0.24
N GLU A 169 -36.10 -38.00 -0.04
CA GLU A 169 -36.84 -36.77 -0.34
C GLU A 169 -37.48 -36.83 -1.72
N ILE A 170 -36.78 -37.40 -2.69
CA ILE A 170 -37.32 -37.62 -4.03
C ILE A 170 -38.51 -38.57 -3.97
N ASP A 171 -38.40 -39.65 -3.20
CA ASP A 171 -39.51 -40.58 -3.02
C ASP A 171 -40.72 -39.92 -2.36
N LYS A 172 -40.51 -39.00 -1.40
CA LYS A 172 -41.60 -38.20 -0.81
C LYS A 172 -42.26 -37.30 -1.85
N ILE A 173 -41.48 -36.60 -2.67
CA ILE A 173 -42.01 -35.70 -3.71
C ILE A 173 -42.78 -36.49 -4.76
N VAL A 174 -42.21 -37.61 -5.24
CA VAL A 174 -42.87 -38.49 -6.20
C VAL A 174 -44.20 -39.01 -5.66
N ASN A 175 -44.22 -39.46 -4.40
CA ASN A 175 -45.44 -39.93 -3.76
C ASN A 175 -46.49 -38.81 -3.67
N SER A 176 -46.08 -37.57 -3.36
CA SER A 176 -46.98 -36.40 -3.36
C SER A 176 -47.56 -36.12 -4.75
N VAL A 177 -46.73 -36.10 -5.79
CA VAL A 177 -47.17 -35.82 -7.16
C VAL A 177 -48.15 -36.89 -7.64
N LEU A 178 -47.89 -38.16 -7.34
CA LEU A 178 -48.78 -39.26 -7.71
C LEU A 178 -50.10 -39.20 -6.93
N SER A 179 -50.05 -38.90 -5.62
CA SER A 179 -51.27 -38.75 -4.81
C SER A 179 -52.14 -37.59 -5.27
N ASP A 180 -51.52 -36.46 -5.65
CA ASP A 180 -52.25 -35.27 -6.12
C ASP A 180 -53.00 -35.54 -7.43
N GLN A 181 -52.54 -36.52 -8.20
CA GLN A 181 -53.18 -36.97 -9.45
C GLN A 181 -54.07 -38.22 -9.25
N ASN A 182 -54.27 -38.68 -8.01
CA ASN A 182 -54.96 -39.94 -7.69
C ASN A 182 -54.39 -41.18 -8.42
N ILE A 183 -53.08 -41.18 -8.70
CA ILE A 183 -52.39 -42.30 -9.34
C ILE A 183 -51.75 -43.15 -8.24
N SER A 184 -52.06 -44.45 -8.21
CA SER A 184 -51.37 -45.39 -7.32
C SER A 184 -49.93 -45.60 -7.75
N TYR A 185 -49.00 -45.66 -6.78
CA TYR A 185 -47.59 -45.96 -7.04
C TYR A 185 -47.40 -47.28 -7.80
N SER A 186 -48.24 -48.28 -7.52
CA SER A 186 -48.21 -49.60 -8.19
C SER A 186 -48.71 -49.57 -9.64
N ALA A 187 -49.35 -48.47 -10.07
CA ALA A 187 -49.90 -48.33 -11.42
C ALA A 187 -48.88 -47.76 -12.41
N VAL A 188 -47.71 -47.32 -11.94
CA VAL A 188 -46.64 -46.75 -12.76
C VAL A 188 -45.57 -47.82 -12.99
N SER A 189 -45.11 -47.97 -14.24
CA SER A 189 -44.03 -48.92 -14.52
C SER A 189 -42.73 -48.50 -13.85
N TYR A 190 -41.84 -49.45 -13.59
CA TYR A 190 -40.52 -49.16 -13.02
C TYR A 190 -39.73 -48.15 -13.87
N GLU A 191 -39.81 -48.28 -15.20
CA GLU A 191 -39.10 -47.42 -16.15
C GLU A 191 -39.61 -45.98 -16.10
N GLN A 192 -40.94 -45.79 -16.11
CA GLN A 192 -41.57 -44.47 -15.97
C GLN A 192 -41.30 -43.84 -14.60
N MET A 193 -41.28 -44.64 -13.54
CA MET A 193 -40.95 -44.20 -12.20
C MET A 193 -39.50 -43.70 -12.11
N ASN A 194 -38.57 -44.43 -12.72
CA ASN A 194 -37.16 -44.06 -12.73
C ASN A 194 -36.90 -42.80 -13.58
N GLU A 195 -37.61 -42.66 -14.70
CA GLU A 195 -37.57 -41.45 -15.53
C GLU A 195 -38.10 -40.23 -14.76
N LEU A 196 -39.23 -40.38 -14.06
CA LEU A 196 -39.81 -39.31 -13.24
C LEU A 196 -38.86 -38.89 -12.11
N LYS A 197 -38.30 -39.85 -11.37
CA LYS A 197 -37.30 -39.58 -10.31
C LYS A 197 -36.08 -38.85 -10.87
N THR A 198 -35.58 -39.28 -12.02
CA THR A 198 -34.43 -38.65 -12.69
C THR A 198 -34.75 -37.22 -13.08
N LYS A 199 -35.94 -36.96 -13.65
CA LYS A 199 -36.36 -35.61 -14.04
C LYS A 199 -36.51 -34.68 -12.83
N ILE A 200 -37.10 -35.16 -11.74
CA ILE A 200 -37.23 -34.40 -10.48
C ILE A 200 -35.85 -34.10 -9.90
N ARG A 201 -34.92 -35.08 -9.89
CA ARG A 201 -33.53 -34.85 -9.47
C ARG A 201 -32.88 -33.73 -10.25
N SER A 202 -32.94 -33.78 -11.58
CA SER A 202 -32.31 -32.77 -12.43
C SER A 202 -32.88 -31.37 -12.17
N GLN A 203 -34.21 -31.25 -12.01
CA GLN A 203 -34.85 -29.97 -11.72
C GLN A 203 -34.47 -29.41 -10.35
N LEU A 204 -34.36 -30.27 -9.32
CA LEU A 204 -33.94 -29.84 -7.99
C LEU A 204 -32.47 -29.38 -7.99
N ILE A 205 -31.58 -30.12 -8.66
CA ILE A 205 -30.18 -29.75 -8.80
C ILE A 205 -30.04 -28.39 -9.51
N GLU A 206 -30.76 -28.18 -10.62
CA GLU A 206 -30.72 -26.93 -11.38
C GLU A 206 -31.26 -25.74 -10.56
N ALA A 207 -32.35 -25.94 -9.82
CA ALA A 207 -32.92 -24.92 -8.94
C ALA A 207 -31.96 -24.56 -7.80
N ASP A 208 -31.30 -25.56 -7.22
CA ASP A 208 -30.33 -25.37 -6.15
C ASP A 208 -29.07 -24.65 -6.63
N GLU A 209 -28.51 -25.03 -7.78
CA GLU A 209 -27.39 -24.31 -8.41
C GLU A 209 -27.74 -22.85 -8.67
N THR A 210 -28.96 -22.59 -9.17
CA THR A 210 -29.45 -21.23 -9.41
C THR A 210 -29.53 -20.42 -8.11
N ASN A 211 -30.03 -21.02 -7.04
CA ASN A 211 -30.14 -20.35 -5.74
C ASN A 211 -28.77 -20.12 -5.09
N LEU A 212 -27.86 -21.09 -5.17
CA LEU A 212 -26.48 -20.95 -4.71
C LEU A 212 -25.77 -19.81 -5.42
N ASN A 213 -25.90 -19.72 -6.75
CA ASN A 213 -25.31 -18.63 -7.53
C ASN A 213 -25.83 -17.26 -7.09
N LYS A 214 -27.14 -17.12 -6.84
CA LYS A 214 -27.73 -15.87 -6.31
C LYS A 214 -27.18 -15.50 -4.93
N ILE A 215 -26.99 -16.48 -4.04
CA ILE A 215 -26.43 -16.25 -2.70
C ILE A 215 -24.97 -15.82 -2.82
N VAL A 216 -24.19 -16.49 -3.66
CA VAL A 216 -22.79 -16.13 -3.91
C VAL A 216 -22.69 -14.72 -4.48
N GLU A 217 -23.54 -14.36 -5.45
CA GLU A 217 -23.62 -13.01 -6.01
C GLU A 217 -23.95 -11.96 -4.94
N ALA A 218 -24.97 -12.20 -4.10
CA ALA A 218 -25.35 -11.29 -3.02
C ALA A 218 -24.23 -11.09 -1.99
N ILE A 219 -23.53 -12.17 -1.63
CA ILE A 219 -22.35 -12.10 -0.75
C ILE A 219 -21.23 -11.31 -1.44
N CYS A 220 -20.99 -11.52 -2.73
CA CYS A 220 -19.98 -10.78 -3.48
C CYS A 220 -20.29 -9.28 -3.58
N GLU A 221 -21.55 -8.91 -3.79
CA GLU A 221 -21.99 -7.52 -3.76
C GLU A 221 -21.81 -6.88 -2.39
N ALA A 222 -22.11 -7.63 -1.32
CA ALA A 222 -21.92 -7.18 0.06
C ALA A 222 -20.43 -7.04 0.42
N CYS A 223 -19.55 -7.86 -0.18
CA CYS A 223 -18.13 -7.94 0.18
C CYS A 223 -17.18 -7.17 -0.75
N ARG A 224 -17.65 -6.26 -1.62
CA ARG A 224 -16.85 -5.54 -2.64
C ARG A 224 -15.42 -5.16 -2.18
N GLY A 225 -14.49 -6.07 -2.47
CA GLY A 225 -13.08 -6.10 -2.06
C GLY A 225 -12.48 -7.41 -2.59
N SER A 226 -12.02 -7.36 -3.84
CA SER A 226 -11.71 -8.50 -4.71
C SER A 226 -10.61 -9.43 -4.19
N HIS A 227 -10.99 -10.59 -3.65
CA HIS A 227 -10.19 -11.83 -3.69
C HIS A 227 -10.98 -13.12 -3.36
N HIS A 228 -12.24 -13.02 -2.91
CA HIS A 228 -12.98 -14.18 -2.36
C HIS A 228 -13.79 -14.96 -3.40
N MET A 229 -13.78 -14.51 -4.66
CA MET A 229 -14.58 -15.08 -5.77
C MET A 229 -14.08 -16.48 -6.16
N ASP A 230 -12.77 -16.65 -6.27
CA ASP A 230 -12.16 -17.94 -6.63
C ASP A 230 -12.31 -18.96 -5.50
N MET A 231 -12.14 -18.55 -4.23
CA MET A 231 -12.37 -19.41 -3.07
C MET A 231 -13.83 -19.88 -2.95
N LEU A 232 -14.80 -19.01 -3.19
CA LEU A 232 -16.22 -19.38 -3.10
C LEU A 232 -16.63 -20.31 -4.26
N LYS A 233 -16.09 -20.09 -5.47
CA LYS A 233 -16.28 -21.01 -6.60
C LYS A 233 -15.66 -22.37 -6.36
N ASP A 234 -14.43 -22.42 -5.83
CA ASP A 234 -13.77 -23.68 -5.44
C ASP A 234 -14.53 -24.40 -4.31
N TRP A 235 -15.24 -23.67 -3.45
CA TRP A 235 -16.10 -24.28 -2.42
C TRP A 235 -17.42 -24.81 -2.96
N CYS A 236 -17.98 -24.18 -3.99
CA CYS A 236 -19.21 -24.62 -4.65
C CYS A 236 -18.97 -25.72 -5.69
N GLN A 237 -17.76 -25.83 -6.23
CA GLN A 237 -17.35 -26.97 -7.05
C GLN A 237 -16.95 -28.14 -6.14
N ILE A 238 -17.93 -29.01 -5.90
CA ILE A 238 -17.85 -30.25 -5.14
C ILE A 238 -16.67 -31.11 -5.66
N GLY A 239 -15.83 -31.57 -4.74
CA GLY A 239 -14.98 -32.76 -4.91
C GLY A 239 -15.72 -34.02 -4.52
#